data_AF-A0A9P1A749-F1
#
_entry.id   AF-A0A9P1A749-F1
#
_cell.length_a   1.000
_cell.length_b   1.000
_cell.length_c   1.000
_cell.angle_alpha   90.00
_cell.angle_beta   90.00
_cell.angle_gamma   90.00
#
_symmetry.space_group_name_H-M   'P 1'
#
loop_
_entity.id
_entity.type
_entity.pdbx_description
1 polymer ?
#
loop_
_entity_poly.entity_id
_entity_poly.type
_entity_poly.pdbx_seq_one_letter_code
_entity_poly.pdbx_strand_id
1 'polypeptide(L)'
;MQRAVVQGSKRGLAVLAGVTAASGMGLVYALENSVSASGDNVHPYALPWAHSGPFSSFDIASVRRGYEVYKQVCAACHSMKFLHYRHFVDTIMTEEEAKAEAADALINDVDDKGATIQRPGILTDKLPAPYPNKKAAAAANNGAAPPDLSLMALARHGGDDYVFSLLTGYLEAPAGVKVDDGKAYNPYFPGGIISMPQQLFDEGIEYKDGTPATMSQQAKDVSAFMHWAAEPFHDTRKKWALKIAALIPFVAIVLVYGKRHIWSFTKSQKFLFKTVKGREPPKAQ
;
A
#
# COMPACT_ATOMS: atom_id res chain seq x y z
N MET A 1 -31.37 -53.64 -30.55
CA MET A 1 -31.10 -52.18 -30.57
C MET A 1 -31.85 -51.37 -29.50
N GLN A 2 -32.46 -51.96 -28.45
CA GLN A 2 -33.26 -51.19 -27.46
C GLN A 2 -32.56 -50.81 -26.14
N ARG A 3 -31.35 -51.29 -25.84
CA ARG A 3 -30.66 -51.00 -24.56
C ARG A 3 -29.90 -49.68 -24.52
N ALA A 4 -29.54 -49.08 -25.66
CA ALA A 4 -28.69 -47.88 -25.70
C ALA A 4 -29.45 -46.57 -25.42
N VAL A 5 -30.77 -46.52 -25.68
CA VAL A 5 -31.56 -45.28 -25.56
C VAL A 5 -31.94 -44.96 -24.11
N VAL A 6 -32.11 -45.98 -23.26
CA VAL A 6 -32.51 -45.79 -21.84
C VAL A 6 -31.36 -45.27 -20.96
N GLN A 7 -30.11 -45.48 -21.36
CA GLN A 7 -28.94 -45.14 -20.54
C GLN A 7 -28.54 -43.65 -20.64
N GLY A 8 -28.86 -42.98 -21.75
CA GLY A 8 -28.60 -41.55 -21.94
C GLY A 8 -29.53 -40.63 -21.14
N SER A 9 -30.81 -41.00 -21.02
CA SER A 9 -31.83 -40.24 -20.26
C SER A 9 -31.50 -40.18 -18.76
N LYS A 10 -31.05 -41.28 -18.15
CA LYS A 10 -30.72 -41.34 -16.72
C LYS A 10 -29.47 -40.54 -16.35
N ARG A 11 -28.49 -40.43 -17.27
CA ARG A 11 -27.27 -39.62 -17.07
C ARG A 11 -27.56 -38.13 -17.17
N GLY A 12 -28.41 -37.71 -18.11
CA GLY A 12 -28.84 -36.30 -18.23
C GLY A 12 -29.61 -35.82 -16.99
N LEU A 13 -30.50 -36.66 -16.47
CA LEU A 13 -31.28 -36.34 -15.27
C LEU A 13 -30.42 -36.25 -14.00
N ALA A 14 -29.41 -37.13 -13.87
CA ALA A 14 -28.49 -37.12 -12.74
C ALA A 14 -27.54 -35.91 -12.75
N VAL A 15 -27.10 -35.45 -13.94
CA VAL A 15 -26.28 -34.24 -14.08
C VAL A 15 -27.10 -32.99 -13.80
N LEU A 16 -28.34 -32.90 -14.30
CA LEU A 16 -29.25 -31.79 -14.00
C LEU A 16 -29.59 -31.72 -12.50
N ALA A 17 -29.92 -32.86 -11.88
CA ALA A 17 -30.20 -32.92 -10.43
C ALA A 17 -28.98 -32.52 -9.58
N GLY A 18 -27.78 -32.94 -9.97
CA GLY A 18 -26.53 -32.57 -9.29
C GLY A 18 -26.21 -31.09 -9.39
N VAL A 19 -26.45 -30.46 -10.56
CA VAL A 19 -26.25 -29.02 -10.76
C VAL A 19 -27.28 -28.20 -9.98
N THR A 20 -28.55 -28.60 -9.96
CA THR A 20 -29.58 -27.91 -9.15
C THR A 20 -29.37 -28.08 -7.65
N ALA A 21 -28.88 -29.23 -7.19
CA ALA A 21 -28.60 -29.44 -5.77
C ALA A 21 -27.38 -28.64 -5.30
N ALA A 22 -26.31 -28.58 -6.10
CA ALA A 22 -25.11 -27.80 -5.76
C ALA A 22 -25.36 -26.28 -5.79
N SER A 23 -26.14 -25.79 -6.77
CA SER A 23 -26.53 -24.38 -6.83
C SER A 23 -27.54 -24.00 -5.75
N GLY A 24 -28.50 -24.88 -5.44
CA GLY A 24 -29.45 -24.69 -4.34
C GLY A 24 -28.77 -24.63 -2.97
N MET A 25 -27.84 -25.55 -2.68
CA MET A 25 -27.08 -25.53 -1.42
C MET A 25 -26.14 -24.32 -1.31
N GLY A 26 -25.50 -23.91 -2.41
CA GLY A 26 -24.67 -22.69 -2.41
C GLY A 26 -25.49 -21.41 -2.16
N LEU A 27 -26.70 -21.34 -2.71
CA LEU A 27 -27.62 -20.22 -2.48
C LEU A 27 -28.14 -20.20 -1.04
N VAL A 28 -28.55 -21.35 -0.49
CA VAL A 28 -29.00 -21.47 0.90
C VAL A 28 -27.87 -21.13 1.88
N TYR A 29 -26.64 -21.60 1.63
CA TYR A 29 -25.47 -21.22 2.44
C TYR A 29 -25.18 -19.71 2.38
N ALA A 30 -25.35 -19.07 1.22
CA ALA A 30 -25.17 -17.62 1.08
C ALA A 30 -26.31 -16.81 1.72
N LEU A 31 -27.52 -17.35 1.82
CA LEU A 31 -28.66 -16.73 2.49
C LEU A 31 -28.65 -16.94 4.01
N GLU A 32 -28.18 -18.10 4.49
CA GLU A 32 -28.10 -18.41 5.92
C GLU A 32 -26.88 -17.77 6.60
N ASN A 33 -25.79 -17.54 5.86
CA ASN A 33 -24.68 -16.74 6.35
C ASN A 33 -24.95 -15.25 6.10
N SER A 34 -25.52 -14.57 7.09
CA SER A 34 -25.54 -13.11 7.09
C SER A 34 -24.10 -12.59 7.03
N VAL A 35 -23.72 -11.91 5.94
CA VAL A 35 -22.50 -11.10 5.91
C VAL A 35 -22.70 -9.98 6.92
N SER A 36 -22.08 -10.14 8.09
CA SER A 36 -22.08 -9.09 9.10
C SER A 36 -21.04 -8.04 8.73
N ALA A 37 -21.49 -6.95 8.12
CA ALA A 37 -20.66 -5.76 7.91
C ALA A 37 -20.38 -4.99 9.22
N SER A 38 -20.79 -5.52 10.38
CA SER A 38 -20.56 -4.87 11.68
C SER A 38 -19.20 -5.19 12.30
N GLY A 39 -18.46 -6.16 11.75
CA GLY A 39 -17.10 -6.53 12.19
C GLY A 39 -15.99 -5.92 11.34
N ASP A 40 -16.32 -5.48 10.13
CA ASP A 40 -15.39 -4.93 9.15
C ASP A 40 -15.52 -3.41 9.08
N ASN A 41 -14.39 -2.72 9.00
CA ASN A 41 -14.34 -1.29 8.72
C ASN A 41 -14.75 -0.99 7.27
N VAL A 42 -15.26 0.22 7.03
CA VAL A 42 -15.54 0.68 5.67
C VAL A 42 -14.25 0.67 4.87
N HIS A 43 -14.26 0.01 3.72
CA HIS A 43 -13.12 0.01 2.82
C HIS A 43 -12.92 1.41 2.22
N PRO A 44 -11.68 1.92 2.18
CA PRO A 44 -11.41 3.21 1.56
C PRO A 44 -11.64 3.14 0.05
N TYR A 45 -12.04 4.27 -0.53
CA TYR A 45 -12.18 4.41 -1.98
C TYR A 45 -10.80 4.57 -2.64
N ALA A 46 -10.61 4.00 -3.83
CA ALA A 46 -9.36 4.11 -4.58
C ALA A 46 -9.20 5.51 -5.18
N LEU A 47 -8.36 6.35 -4.56
CA LEU A 47 -8.17 7.74 -4.97
C LEU A 47 -7.13 7.85 -6.12
N PRO A 48 -7.29 8.84 -7.02
CA PRO A 48 -6.38 9.03 -8.15
C PRO A 48 -5.09 9.75 -7.72
N TRP A 49 -4.24 9.08 -6.95
CA TRP A 49 -2.96 9.64 -6.51
C TRP A 49 -2.03 9.95 -7.68
N ALA A 50 -1.27 11.06 -7.57
CA ALA A 50 -0.28 11.45 -8.58
C ALA A 50 0.73 10.32 -8.86
N HIS A 51 1.15 9.59 -7.82
CA HIS A 51 2.11 8.48 -7.89
C HIS A 51 1.49 7.09 -8.13
N SER A 52 0.20 6.98 -8.47
CA SER A 52 -0.47 5.68 -8.65
C SER A 52 -0.05 4.95 -9.93
N GLY A 53 0.18 5.68 -11.03
CA GLY A 53 0.44 5.09 -12.35
C GLY A 53 1.82 4.43 -12.48
N PRO A 54 2.02 3.51 -13.45
CA PRO A 54 3.29 2.81 -13.64
C PRO A 54 4.46 3.73 -14.06
N PHE A 55 4.14 4.88 -14.66
CA PHE A 55 5.10 5.90 -15.10
C PHE A 55 5.02 7.18 -14.29
N SER A 56 4.29 7.18 -13.18
CA SER A 56 4.09 8.36 -12.35
C SER A 56 5.02 8.35 -11.13
N SER A 57 5.64 9.49 -10.86
CA SER A 57 6.45 9.76 -9.66
C SER A 57 5.62 10.41 -8.56
N PHE A 58 6.23 10.61 -7.40
CA PHE A 58 5.67 11.52 -6.40
C PHE A 58 5.59 12.96 -6.91
N ASP A 59 4.55 13.65 -6.47
CA ASP A 59 4.51 15.12 -6.47
C ASP A 59 5.30 15.62 -5.26
N ILE A 60 6.57 16.01 -5.49
CA ILE A 60 7.49 16.42 -4.44
C ILE A 60 7.02 17.68 -3.70
N ALA A 61 6.26 18.56 -4.36
CA ALA A 61 5.67 19.73 -3.69
C ALA A 61 4.59 19.30 -2.68
N SER A 62 3.76 18.31 -3.05
CA SER A 62 2.82 17.64 -2.11
C SER A 62 3.54 16.95 -0.96
N VAL A 63 4.65 16.24 -1.21
CA VAL A 63 5.46 15.61 -0.16
C VAL A 63 6.05 16.66 0.80
N ARG A 64 6.56 17.79 0.29
CA ARG A 64 7.08 18.89 1.11
C ARG A 64 5.99 19.49 2.01
N ARG A 65 4.82 19.79 1.44
CA ARG A 65 3.65 20.25 2.21
C ARG A 65 3.20 19.20 3.24
N GLY A 66 3.26 17.92 2.88
CA GLY A 66 2.92 16.84 3.81
C GLY A 66 3.85 16.75 5.01
N TYR A 67 5.15 17.05 4.82
CA TYR A 67 6.08 17.21 5.94
C TYR A 67 5.68 18.39 6.84
N GLU A 68 5.22 19.52 6.28
CA GLU A 68 4.74 20.67 7.07
C GLU A 68 3.53 20.27 7.94
N VAL A 69 2.56 19.53 7.38
CA VAL A 69 1.43 18.96 8.16
C VAL A 69 1.93 18.05 9.26
N TYR A 70 2.85 17.13 8.94
CA TYR A 70 3.44 16.23 9.94
C TYR A 70 4.12 17.02 11.07
N LYS A 71 4.97 18.00 10.74
CA LYS A 71 5.71 18.81 11.71
C LYS A 71 4.78 19.59 12.64
N GLN A 72 3.74 20.22 12.10
CA GLN A 72 2.86 21.12 12.85
C GLN A 72 1.76 20.38 13.62
N VAL A 73 1.27 19.25 13.11
CA VAL A 73 0.12 18.54 13.67
C VAL A 73 0.53 17.19 14.28
N CYS A 74 1.19 16.34 13.50
CA CYS A 74 1.37 14.93 13.87
C CYS A 74 2.56 14.69 14.81
N ALA A 75 3.64 15.48 14.69
CA ALA A 75 4.91 15.26 15.38
C ALA A 75 4.81 15.41 16.91
N ALA A 76 3.75 16.06 17.40
CA ALA A 76 3.45 16.16 18.83
C ALA A 76 3.06 14.82 19.47
N CYS A 77 2.53 13.87 18.70
CA CYS A 77 2.03 12.58 19.21
C CYS A 77 2.66 11.37 18.51
N HIS A 78 3.00 11.49 17.23
CA HIS A 78 3.53 10.41 16.42
C HIS A 78 5.03 10.55 16.18
N SER A 79 5.75 9.44 16.29
CA SER A 79 7.14 9.36 15.85
C SER A 79 7.25 9.01 14.37
N MET A 80 8.39 9.36 13.78
CA MET A 80 8.87 8.81 12.50
C MET A 80 10.33 8.38 12.64
N LYS A 81 10.54 7.27 13.35
CA LYS A 81 11.87 6.83 13.82
C LYS A 81 12.87 6.45 12.73
N PHE A 82 12.42 6.19 11.50
CA PHE A 82 13.29 5.82 10.38
C PHE A 82 13.69 7.01 9.50
N LEU A 83 13.04 8.16 9.65
CA LEU A 83 13.41 9.37 8.94
C LEU A 83 14.49 10.16 9.71
N HIS A 84 15.42 10.70 8.93
CA HIS A 84 16.50 11.57 9.37
C HIS A 84 16.46 12.82 8.48
N TYR A 85 16.93 13.97 8.99
CA TYR A 85 16.89 15.23 8.23
C TYR A 85 17.66 15.14 6.91
N ARG A 86 18.74 14.34 6.84
CA ARG A 86 19.48 14.05 5.59
C ARG A 86 18.63 13.42 4.49
N HIS A 87 17.49 12.81 4.81
CA HIS A 87 16.59 12.26 3.79
C HIS A 87 15.82 13.34 3.03
N PHE A 88 15.73 14.56 3.59
CA PHE A 88 15.05 15.69 2.95
C PHE A 88 15.92 16.42 1.92
N VAL A 89 17.24 16.27 2.04
CA VAL A 89 18.23 16.89 1.15
C VAL A 89 18.07 16.37 -0.27
N ASP A 90 17.99 17.30 -1.23
CA ASP A 90 17.81 17.05 -2.66
C ASP A 90 16.57 16.21 -3.01
N THR A 91 15.62 16.10 -2.07
CA THR A 91 14.32 15.48 -2.28
C THR A 91 13.23 16.52 -2.14
N ILE A 92 12.90 16.91 -0.91
CA ILE A 92 11.87 17.91 -0.60
C ILE A 92 12.46 19.26 -0.20
N MET A 93 13.74 19.31 0.15
CA MET A 93 14.45 20.51 0.62
C MET A 93 15.85 20.59 0.02
N THR A 94 16.37 21.80 -0.11
CA THR A 94 17.81 22.00 -0.33
C THR A 94 18.60 21.60 0.91
N GLU A 95 19.91 21.38 0.77
CA GLU A 95 20.77 21.04 1.91
C GLU A 95 20.74 22.12 3.01
N GLU A 96 20.76 23.40 2.63
CA GLU A 96 20.73 24.52 3.58
C GLU A 96 19.38 24.64 4.29
N GLU A 97 18.28 24.43 3.57
CA GLU A 97 16.95 24.37 4.19
C GLU A 97 16.83 23.21 5.18
N ALA A 98 17.34 22.01 4.81
CA ALA A 98 17.30 20.85 5.68
C ALA A 98 18.20 21.02 6.93
N LYS A 99 19.33 21.73 6.81
CA LYS A 99 20.18 22.09 7.96
C LYS A 99 19.47 23.06 8.89
N ALA A 100 18.84 24.10 8.34
CA ALA A 100 18.06 25.05 9.14
C ALA A 100 16.90 24.34 9.85
N GLU A 101 16.18 23.48 9.13
CA GLU A 101 15.08 22.68 9.67
C GLU A 101 15.53 21.70 10.78
N ALA A 102 16.73 21.12 10.65
CA ALA A 102 17.30 20.29 11.72
C ALA A 102 17.69 21.12 12.94
N ALA A 103 18.26 22.31 12.73
CA ALA A 103 18.73 23.19 13.80
C ALA A 103 17.59 23.74 14.67
N ASP A 104 16.36 23.84 14.15
CA ASP A 104 15.16 24.21 14.90
C ASP A 104 14.82 23.19 16.01
N ALA A 105 15.23 21.93 15.86
CA ALA A 105 14.99 20.89 16.85
C ALA A 105 16.08 20.86 17.94
N LEU A 106 15.66 20.80 19.20
CA LEU A 106 16.56 20.52 20.32
C LEU A 106 16.70 19.01 20.51
N ILE A 107 17.92 18.51 20.31
CA ILE A 107 18.28 17.09 20.43
C ILE A 107 19.05 16.86 21.71
N ASN A 108 18.59 15.89 22.52
CA ASN A 108 19.33 15.41 23.67
C ASN A 108 20.54 14.60 23.20
N ASP A 109 21.72 14.97 23.65
CA ASP A 109 22.99 14.30 23.34
C ASP A 109 23.88 14.21 24.60
N VAL A 110 25.07 13.63 24.47
CA VAL A 110 26.06 13.50 25.55
C VAL A 110 27.37 14.16 25.14
N ASP A 111 27.95 14.98 26.00
CA ASP A 111 29.24 15.62 25.74
C ASP A 111 30.43 14.68 25.95
N ASP A 112 31.64 15.13 25.61
CA ASP A 112 32.89 14.35 25.76
C ASP A 112 33.19 13.95 27.23
N LYS A 113 32.50 14.56 28.20
CA LYS A 113 32.64 14.28 29.64
C LYS A 113 31.56 13.33 30.16
N GLY A 114 30.65 12.87 29.30
CA GLY A 114 29.54 11.99 29.67
C GLY A 114 28.33 12.72 30.27
N ALA A 115 28.29 14.05 30.24
CA ALA A 115 27.16 14.84 30.71
C ALA A 115 26.08 14.97 29.63
N THR A 116 24.82 14.88 30.03
CA THR A 116 23.68 15.08 29.12
C THR A 116 23.57 16.55 28.73
N ILE A 117 23.54 16.83 27.44
CA ILE A 117 23.40 18.17 26.86
C ILE A 117 22.19 18.22 25.92
N GLN A 118 21.72 19.42 25.62
CA GLN A 118 20.82 19.68 24.50
C GLN A 118 21.58 20.51 23.46
N ARG A 119 21.52 20.07 22.20
CA ARG A 119 22.12 20.79 21.07
C ARG A 119 21.11 20.97 19.95
N PRO A 120 21.29 21.97 19.09
CA PRO A 120 20.61 22.03 17.81
C PRO A 120 20.82 20.73 17.02
N GLY A 121 19.78 20.29 16.32
CA GLY A 121 19.84 19.11 15.46
C GLY A 121 20.76 19.32 14.25
N ILE A 122 21.29 18.22 13.76
CA ILE A 122 22.09 18.14 12.53
C ILE A 122 21.46 17.17 11.54
N LEU A 123 21.91 17.20 10.28
CA LEU A 123 21.32 16.37 9.21
C LEU A 123 21.29 14.86 9.51
N THR A 124 22.25 14.35 10.29
CA THR A 124 22.34 12.93 10.63
C THR A 124 21.39 12.53 11.76
N ASP A 125 20.77 13.48 12.45
CA ASP A 125 19.81 13.18 13.51
C ASP A 125 18.48 12.66 12.92
N LYS A 126 17.79 11.86 13.73
CA LYS A 126 16.43 11.43 13.47
C LYS A 126 15.46 12.56 13.77
N LEU A 127 14.26 12.46 13.21
CA LEU A 127 13.16 13.30 13.68
C LEU A 127 12.92 13.06 15.18
N PRO A 128 12.79 14.12 16.01
CA PRO A 128 12.55 13.98 17.44
C PRO A 128 11.32 13.11 17.73
N ALA A 129 11.47 12.20 18.69
CA ALA A 129 10.33 11.41 19.15
C ALA A 129 9.56 12.19 20.23
N PRO A 130 8.22 12.26 20.16
CA PRO A 130 7.42 13.03 21.13
C PRO A 130 7.43 12.42 22.53
N TYR A 131 7.69 11.11 22.63
CA TYR A 131 7.72 10.39 23.89
C TYR A 131 8.99 9.54 24.01
N PRO A 132 9.55 9.40 25.22
CA PRO A 132 10.76 8.60 25.44
C PRO A 132 10.51 7.09 25.28
N ASN A 133 9.28 6.63 25.52
CA ASN A 133 8.90 5.22 25.39
C ASN A 133 7.38 5.06 25.21
N LYS A 134 6.97 3.84 24.83
CA LYS A 134 5.55 3.51 24.59
C LYS A 134 4.65 3.68 25.81
N LYS A 135 5.16 3.46 27.03
CA LYS A 135 4.35 3.62 28.26
C LYS A 135 4.05 5.10 28.53
N ALA A 136 5.03 5.97 28.34
CA ALA A 136 4.84 7.42 28.40
C ALA A 136 3.85 7.89 27.32
N ALA A 137 3.98 7.37 26.09
CA ALA A 137 3.05 7.67 25.00
C ALA A 137 1.61 7.25 25.34
N ALA A 138 1.40 6.04 25.85
CA ALA A 138 0.08 5.56 26.26
C ALA A 138 -0.48 6.36 27.43
N ALA A 139 0.33 6.70 28.44
CA ALA A 139 -0.10 7.49 29.58
C ALA A 139 -0.59 8.90 29.16
N ALA A 140 0.08 9.52 28.18
CA ALA A 140 -0.32 10.82 27.64
C ALA A 140 -1.56 10.78 26.73
N ASN A 141 -1.97 9.60 26.25
CA ASN A 141 -3.02 9.43 25.24
C ASN A 141 -4.06 8.39 25.67
N ASN A 142 -4.62 8.53 26.89
CA ASN A 142 -5.72 7.72 27.40
C ASN A 142 -5.51 6.19 27.29
N GLY A 143 -4.28 5.73 27.51
CA GLY A 143 -3.90 4.31 27.46
C GLY A 143 -3.54 3.79 26.07
N ALA A 144 -3.72 4.56 25.01
CA ALA A 144 -3.37 4.17 23.64
C ALA A 144 -2.04 4.81 23.21
N ALA A 145 -1.04 4.01 22.86
CA ALA A 145 0.21 4.54 22.32
C ALA A 145 0.05 4.86 20.82
N PRO A 146 0.27 6.11 20.37
CA PRO A 146 0.24 6.44 18.95
C PRO A 146 1.28 5.59 18.18
N PRO A 147 0.90 4.99 17.03
CA PRO A 147 1.84 4.22 16.23
C PRO A 147 2.88 5.12 15.57
N ASP A 148 4.07 4.56 15.35
CA ASP A 148 5.09 5.19 14.52
C ASP A 148 4.62 5.28 13.06
N LEU A 149 4.79 6.45 12.43
CA LEU A 149 4.26 6.73 11.10
C LEU A 149 5.22 6.43 9.95
N SER A 150 6.48 6.05 10.23
CA SER A 150 7.49 5.87 9.17
C SER A 150 7.11 4.87 8.09
N LEU A 151 6.28 3.87 8.41
CA LEU A 151 5.82 2.85 7.46
C LEU A 151 4.28 2.82 7.34
N MET A 152 3.57 3.84 7.80
CA MET A 152 2.10 3.77 7.98
C MET A 152 1.37 3.43 6.67
N ALA A 153 1.77 4.07 5.57
CA ALA A 153 1.20 3.84 4.24
C ALA A 153 1.39 2.40 3.74
N LEU A 154 2.41 1.66 4.20
CA LEU A 154 2.64 0.26 3.81
C LEU A 154 2.20 -0.74 4.89
N ALA A 155 2.00 -0.28 6.13
CA ALA A 155 1.62 -1.11 7.27
C ALA A 155 0.10 -1.29 7.43
N ARG A 156 -0.71 -0.70 6.54
CA ARG A 156 -2.17 -0.81 6.54
C ARG A 156 -2.68 -1.17 5.16
N HIS A 157 -3.69 -2.04 5.11
CA HIS A 157 -4.40 -2.33 3.88
C HIS A 157 -5.07 -1.05 3.36
N GLY A 158 -5.02 -0.84 2.04
CA GLY A 158 -5.47 0.39 1.39
C GLY A 158 -4.43 1.51 1.36
N GLY A 159 -3.36 1.44 2.16
CA GLY A 159 -2.26 2.40 2.16
C GLY A 159 -2.71 3.86 2.23
N ASP A 160 -2.34 4.67 1.25
CA ASP A 160 -2.67 6.10 1.20
C ASP A 160 -4.17 6.35 1.21
N ASP A 161 -4.95 5.51 0.51
CA ASP A 161 -6.41 5.61 0.48
C ASP A 161 -6.98 5.45 1.88
N TYR A 162 -6.43 4.52 2.66
CA TYR A 162 -6.81 4.30 4.05
C TYR A 162 -6.43 5.51 4.93
N VAL A 163 -5.19 6.01 4.82
CA VAL A 163 -4.73 7.16 5.62
C VAL A 163 -5.58 8.40 5.32
N PHE A 164 -5.81 8.70 4.04
CA PHE A 164 -6.66 9.81 3.62
C PHE A 164 -8.09 9.69 4.14
N SER A 165 -8.70 8.51 3.94
CA SER A 165 -10.08 8.26 4.36
C SER A 165 -10.23 8.30 5.88
N LEU A 166 -9.23 7.80 6.62
CA LEU A 166 -9.19 7.86 8.08
C LEU A 166 -9.14 9.33 8.54
N LEU A 167 -8.25 10.14 7.97
CA LEU A 167 -8.06 11.53 8.40
C LEU A 167 -9.24 12.45 8.06
N THR A 168 -9.98 12.15 7.00
CA THR A 168 -11.13 12.95 6.54
C THR A 168 -12.49 12.38 6.94
N GLY A 169 -12.53 11.15 7.44
CA GLY A 169 -13.75 10.39 7.71
C GLY A 169 -14.27 10.45 9.14
N TYR A 170 -13.89 11.43 9.95
CA TYR A 170 -14.45 11.61 11.29
C TYR A 170 -15.91 12.04 11.21
N LEU A 171 -16.80 11.31 11.90
CA LEU A 171 -18.25 11.51 11.85
C LEU A 171 -18.84 11.32 13.26
N GLU A 172 -20.03 11.86 13.48
CA GLU A 172 -20.84 11.52 14.66
C GLU A 172 -21.22 10.04 14.64
N ALA A 173 -21.22 9.42 15.82
CA ALA A 173 -21.53 8.00 15.95
C ALA A 173 -23.00 7.73 15.54
N PRO A 174 -23.27 6.72 14.69
CA PRO A 174 -24.63 6.37 14.33
C PRO A 174 -25.40 5.85 15.55
N ALA A 175 -26.73 5.96 15.50
CA ALA A 175 -27.60 5.53 16.58
C ALA A 175 -27.32 4.07 17.00
N GLY A 176 -27.09 3.86 18.29
CA GLY A 176 -26.81 2.53 18.86
C GLY A 176 -25.31 2.22 19.07
N VAL A 177 -24.40 3.02 18.50
CA VAL A 177 -22.96 2.91 18.77
C VAL A 177 -22.61 3.76 19.99
N LYS A 178 -22.06 3.11 21.04
CA LYS A 178 -21.54 3.80 22.22
C LYS A 178 -20.06 4.10 22.02
N VAL A 179 -19.69 5.37 22.12
CA VAL A 179 -18.29 5.82 22.09
C VAL A 179 -17.89 6.13 23.53
N ASP A 180 -16.80 5.51 24.00
CA ASP A 180 -16.27 5.80 25.34
C ASP A 180 -15.72 7.22 25.40
N ASP A 181 -15.75 7.84 26.59
CA ASP A 181 -15.19 9.17 26.83
C ASP A 181 -13.72 9.25 26.38
N GLY A 182 -13.39 10.28 25.60
CA GLY A 182 -12.05 10.49 25.05
C GLY A 182 -11.71 9.69 23.79
N LYS A 183 -12.67 8.96 23.21
CA LYS A 183 -12.55 8.32 21.90
C LYS A 183 -13.46 9.01 20.87
N ALA A 184 -13.22 8.73 19.60
CA ALA A 184 -13.99 9.26 18.48
C ALA A 184 -14.52 8.12 17.60
N TYR A 185 -15.60 8.38 16.89
CA TYR A 185 -16.11 7.46 15.88
C TYR A 185 -15.47 7.75 14.52
N ASN A 186 -15.02 6.69 13.85
CA ASN A 186 -14.50 6.75 12.49
C ASN A 186 -14.81 5.42 11.78
N PRO A 187 -15.64 5.41 10.72
CA PRO A 187 -16.08 4.19 10.05
C PRO A 187 -14.95 3.46 9.31
N TYR A 188 -13.85 4.14 8.97
CA TYR A 188 -12.69 3.52 8.32
C TYR A 188 -11.77 2.82 9.31
N PHE A 189 -11.83 3.17 10.61
CA PHE A 189 -11.05 2.50 11.64
C PHE A 189 -11.65 1.13 11.99
N PRO A 190 -10.85 0.06 12.09
CA PRO A 190 -11.32 -1.25 12.53
C PRO A 190 -12.06 -1.18 13.88
N GLY A 191 -13.32 -1.60 13.90
CA GLY A 191 -14.19 -1.49 15.09
C GLY A 191 -14.86 -0.14 15.29
N GLY A 192 -14.66 0.82 14.39
CA GLY A 192 -15.38 2.11 14.34
C GLY A 192 -14.99 3.13 15.41
N ILE A 193 -14.30 2.73 16.48
CA ILE A 193 -13.95 3.60 17.61
C ILE A 193 -12.43 3.75 17.70
N ILE A 194 -11.93 4.98 17.58
CA ILE A 194 -10.51 5.31 17.58
C ILE A 194 -10.15 6.23 18.77
N SER A 195 -8.98 6.05 19.36
CA SER A 195 -8.48 6.90 20.46
C SER A 195 -7.85 8.22 20.01
N MET A 196 -7.78 8.47 18.69
CA MET A 196 -7.26 9.70 18.11
C MET A 196 -8.45 10.59 17.73
N PRO A 197 -8.58 11.81 18.30
CA PRO A 197 -9.60 12.76 17.86
C PRO A 197 -9.25 13.31 16.47
N GLN A 198 -10.19 13.97 15.81
CA GLN A 198 -9.92 14.63 14.54
C GLN A 198 -8.79 15.66 14.70
N GLN A 199 -7.74 15.52 13.89
CA GLN A 199 -6.55 16.38 13.94
C GLN A 199 -6.50 17.41 12.82
N LEU A 200 -7.16 17.13 11.70
CA LEU A 200 -7.17 18.01 10.54
C LEU A 200 -8.48 18.77 10.47
N PHE A 201 -8.37 20.08 10.38
CA PHE A 201 -9.47 21.02 10.21
C PHE A 201 -9.09 21.99 9.08
N ASP A 202 -10.09 22.61 8.45
CA ASP A 202 -9.85 23.66 7.48
C ASP A 202 -9.06 24.80 8.14
N GLU A 203 -8.02 25.27 7.45
CA GLU A 203 -7.10 26.32 7.92
C GLU A 203 -6.36 25.99 9.22
N GLY A 204 -6.20 24.69 9.53
CA GLY A 204 -5.47 24.22 10.73
C GLY A 204 -3.96 24.48 10.71
N ILE A 205 -3.39 24.75 9.53
CA ILE A 205 -2.00 25.17 9.34
C ILE A 205 -1.91 26.21 8.22
N GLU A 206 -0.78 26.91 8.13
CA GLU A 206 -0.45 27.75 6.98
C GLU A 206 0.69 27.12 6.18
N TYR A 207 0.47 26.86 4.89
CA TYR A 207 1.51 26.36 4.00
C TYR A 207 2.45 27.47 3.58
N LYS A 208 3.75 27.16 3.52
CA LYS A 208 4.77 28.13 3.08
C LYS A 208 4.59 28.62 1.64
N ASP A 209 3.96 27.82 0.78
CA ASP A 209 3.73 28.13 -0.62
C ASP A 209 2.39 28.83 -0.90
N GLY A 210 1.59 29.12 0.15
CA GLY A 210 0.30 29.78 0.03
C GLY A 210 -0.83 28.90 -0.48
N THR A 211 -0.64 27.58 -0.57
CA THR A 211 -1.75 26.66 -0.91
C THR A 211 -2.85 26.76 0.16
N PRO A 212 -4.15 26.77 -0.21
CA PRO A 212 -5.22 26.73 0.79
C PRO A 212 -5.18 25.44 1.61
N ALA A 213 -5.03 25.58 2.93
CA ALA A 213 -4.92 24.46 3.85
C ALA A 213 -6.29 23.88 4.24
N THR A 214 -7.09 23.41 3.27
CA THR A 214 -8.32 22.67 3.58
C THR A 214 -7.99 21.31 4.19
N MET A 215 -8.91 20.75 4.97
CA MET A 215 -8.75 19.43 5.61
C MET A 215 -8.38 18.35 4.59
N SER A 216 -9.05 18.31 3.45
CA SER A 216 -8.75 17.34 2.38
C SER A 216 -7.38 17.57 1.76
N GLN A 217 -6.95 18.83 1.63
CA GLN A 217 -5.64 19.15 1.06
C GLN A 217 -4.52 18.72 2.00
N GLN A 218 -4.67 18.99 3.30
CA GLN A 218 -3.77 18.50 4.34
C GLN A 218 -3.70 16.97 4.38
N ALA A 219 -4.85 16.30 4.33
CA ALA A 219 -4.91 14.84 4.31
C ALA A 219 -4.22 14.25 3.07
N LYS A 220 -4.39 14.86 1.90
CA LYS A 220 -3.71 14.46 0.65
C LYS A 220 -2.20 14.57 0.80
N ASP A 221 -1.72 15.73 1.24
CA ASP A 221 -0.28 16.02 1.30
C ASP A 221 0.42 15.15 2.35
N VAL A 222 -0.16 15.01 3.55
CA VAL A 222 0.42 14.16 4.60
C VAL A 222 0.38 12.67 4.25
N SER A 223 -0.64 12.21 3.52
CA SER A 223 -0.69 10.83 3.00
C SER A 223 0.41 10.58 1.98
N ALA A 224 0.62 11.52 1.05
CA ALA A 224 1.72 11.44 0.08
C ALA A 224 3.09 11.45 0.78
N PHE A 225 3.28 12.28 1.80
CA PHE A 225 4.50 12.29 2.62
C PHE A 225 4.72 10.98 3.36
N MET A 226 3.67 10.39 3.95
CA MET A 226 3.77 9.09 4.61
C MET A 226 4.11 7.95 3.65
N HIS A 227 3.59 7.96 2.41
CA HIS A 227 4.01 7.00 1.39
C HIS A 227 5.47 7.20 1.00
N TRP A 228 5.87 8.44 0.71
CA TRP A 228 7.26 8.75 0.39
C TRP A 228 8.22 8.32 1.51
N ALA A 229 7.84 8.54 2.77
CA ALA A 229 8.60 8.11 3.93
C ALA A 229 8.72 6.58 4.03
N ALA A 230 7.64 5.87 3.70
CA ALA A 230 7.60 4.42 3.73
C ALA A 230 8.32 3.75 2.55
N GLU A 231 8.31 4.39 1.37
CA GLU A 231 8.95 3.92 0.14
C GLU A 231 9.82 5.01 -0.52
N PRO A 232 10.97 5.38 0.08
CA PRO A 232 11.82 6.45 -0.46
C PRO A 232 12.45 6.11 -1.82
N PHE A 233 12.45 4.83 -2.20
CA PHE A 233 12.97 4.36 -3.49
C PHE A 233 11.89 4.20 -4.57
N HIS A 234 10.65 4.64 -4.34
CA HIS A 234 9.52 4.50 -5.29
C HIS A 234 9.86 5.00 -6.71
N ASP A 235 10.36 6.24 -6.82
CA ASP A 235 10.65 6.86 -8.11
C ASP A 235 11.83 6.19 -8.81
N THR A 236 12.86 5.83 -8.04
CA THR A 236 14.03 5.09 -8.53
C THR A 236 13.63 3.69 -9.01
N ARG A 237 12.77 2.99 -8.26
CA ARG A 237 12.24 1.67 -8.62
C ARG A 237 11.46 1.74 -9.93
N LYS A 238 10.54 2.70 -10.08
CA LYS A 238 9.77 2.86 -11.33
C LYS A 238 10.65 3.27 -12.52
N LYS A 239 11.63 4.14 -12.29
CA LYS A 239 12.62 4.51 -13.33
C LYS A 239 13.43 3.30 -13.80
N TRP A 240 13.87 2.43 -12.89
CA TRP A 240 14.54 1.18 -13.24
C TRP A 240 13.60 0.18 -13.90
N ALA A 241 12.37 0.05 -13.43
CA ALA A 241 11.36 -0.80 -14.04
C ALA A 241 11.12 -0.40 -15.51
N LEU A 242 11.05 0.90 -15.82
CA LEU A 242 10.94 1.39 -17.19
C LEU A 242 12.16 1.01 -18.04
N LYS A 243 13.39 1.20 -17.53
CA LYS A 243 14.63 0.81 -18.22
C LYS A 243 14.66 -0.70 -18.52
N ILE A 244 14.29 -1.52 -17.54
CA ILE A 244 14.25 -2.98 -17.68
C ILE A 244 13.14 -3.39 -18.66
N ALA A 245 11.95 -2.80 -18.55
CA ALA A 245 10.83 -3.07 -19.44
C ALA A 245 11.15 -2.71 -20.90
N ALA A 246 11.94 -1.65 -21.14
CA ALA A 246 12.43 -1.30 -22.47
C ALA A 246 13.47 -2.31 -23.01
N LEU A 247 14.30 -2.88 -22.13
CA LEU A 247 15.35 -3.83 -22.51
C LEU A 247 14.81 -5.25 -22.75
N ILE A 248 13.78 -5.67 -22.03
CA ILE A 248 13.21 -7.04 -22.13
C ILE A 248 12.80 -7.42 -23.56
N PRO A 249 12.04 -6.60 -24.31
CA PRO A 249 11.68 -6.92 -25.70
C PRO A 249 12.90 -7.09 -26.61
N PHE A 250 13.92 -6.25 -26.44
CA PHE A 250 15.15 -6.35 -27.22
C PHE A 250 15.86 -7.70 -26.97
N VAL A 251 16.07 -8.04 -25.70
CA VAL A 251 16.69 -9.32 -25.33
C VAL A 251 15.83 -10.50 -25.78
N ALA A 252 14.51 -10.42 -25.62
CA ALA A 252 13.57 -11.44 -26.06
C ALA A 252 13.64 -11.67 -27.58
N ILE A 253 13.72 -10.60 -28.39
CA ILE A 253 13.87 -10.71 -29.84
C ILE A 253 15.17 -11.44 -30.20
N VAL A 254 16.29 -11.06 -29.59
CA VAL A 254 17.59 -11.72 -29.85
C VAL A 254 17.54 -13.20 -29.47
N LEU A 255 16.99 -13.53 -28.30
CA LEU A 255 16.88 -14.90 -27.82
C LEU A 255 15.93 -15.75 -28.69
N VAL A 256 14.76 -15.20 -29.06
CA VAL A 256 13.81 -15.90 -29.94
C VAL A 256 14.40 -16.08 -31.33
N TYR A 257 15.09 -15.07 -31.86
CA TYR A 257 15.77 -15.17 -33.14
C TYR A 257 16.87 -16.25 -33.09
N GLY A 258 17.76 -16.20 -32.10
CA GLY A 258 18.82 -17.19 -31.90
C GLY A 258 18.26 -18.60 -31.75
N LYS A 259 17.18 -18.78 -30.98
CA LYS A 259 16.46 -20.04 -30.85
C LYS A 259 15.90 -20.50 -32.21
N ARG A 260 15.24 -19.64 -32.98
CA ARG A 260 14.69 -20.00 -34.29
C ARG A 260 15.79 -20.35 -35.29
N HIS A 261 16.92 -19.65 -35.23
CA HIS A 261 18.09 -19.91 -36.07
C HIS A 261 18.69 -21.28 -35.79
N ILE A 262 18.99 -21.61 -34.52
CA ILE A 262 19.54 -22.92 -34.13
C ILE A 262 18.58 -24.06 -34.49
N TRP A 263 17.27 -23.88 -34.24
CA TRP A 263 16.27 -24.90 -34.52
C TRP A 263 15.87 -24.99 -36.00
N SER A 264 16.37 -24.10 -36.86
CA SER A 264 16.02 -24.08 -38.28
C SER A 264 16.41 -25.39 -38.98
N PHE A 265 17.57 -25.95 -38.65
CA PHE A 265 18.03 -27.24 -39.17
C PHE A 265 17.02 -28.35 -38.84
N THR A 266 16.79 -28.64 -37.56
CA THR A 266 15.87 -29.69 -37.11
C THR A 266 14.44 -29.49 -37.61
N LYS A 267 13.95 -28.24 -37.64
CA LYS A 267 12.58 -27.94 -38.08
C LYS A 267 12.39 -27.97 -39.59
N SER A 268 13.46 -27.86 -40.38
CA SER A 268 13.41 -27.93 -41.84
C SER A 268 13.73 -29.33 -42.41
N GLN A 269 14.11 -30.28 -41.55
CA GLN A 269 14.38 -31.65 -41.98
C GLN A 269 13.14 -32.28 -42.64
N LYS A 270 13.33 -32.86 -43.83
CA LYS A 270 12.34 -33.68 -44.51
C LYS A 270 12.72 -35.14 -44.34
N PHE A 271 11.82 -35.92 -43.74
CA PHE A 271 12.03 -37.35 -43.54
C PHE A 271 11.28 -38.15 -44.59
N LEU A 272 11.97 -39.09 -45.24
CA LEU A 272 11.35 -40.10 -46.08
C LEU A 272 11.45 -41.44 -45.35
N PHE A 273 10.32 -41.92 -44.85
CA PHE A 273 10.25 -43.24 -44.26
C PHE A 273 10.26 -44.30 -45.38
N LYS A 274 11.38 -45.02 -45.52
CA LYS A 274 11.49 -46.15 -46.45
C LYS A 274 11.38 -47.45 -45.67
N THR A 275 10.33 -48.23 -45.94
CA THR A 275 10.22 -49.61 -45.47
C THR A 275 11.16 -50.51 -46.28
N VAL A 276 12.00 -51.28 -45.60
CA VAL A 276 12.79 -52.34 -46.25
C VAL A 276 11.87 -53.54 -46.47
N LYS A 277 11.88 -54.09 -47.69
CA LYS A 277 11.08 -55.28 -48.05
C LYS A 277 11.36 -56.41 -47.05
N GLY A 278 10.32 -56.88 -46.35
CA GLY A 278 10.42 -57.92 -45.31
C GLY A 278 10.32 -57.43 -43.85
N ARG A 279 10.22 -56.13 -43.58
CA ARG A 279 9.89 -55.55 -42.25
C ARG A 279 8.67 -54.62 -42.31
N GLU A 280 7.69 -54.99 -43.12
CA GLU A 280 6.43 -54.23 -43.20
C GLU A 280 5.63 -54.46 -41.90
N PRO A 281 4.95 -53.44 -41.37
CA PRO A 281 4.08 -53.63 -40.21
C PRO A 281 3.04 -54.71 -40.53
N PRO A 282 2.70 -55.58 -39.57
CA PRO A 282 1.73 -56.64 -39.81
C PRO A 282 0.43 -56.03 -40.34
N LYS A 283 -0.05 -56.53 -41.49
CA LYS A 283 -1.34 -56.11 -42.02
C LYS A 283 -2.40 -56.45 -40.98
N ALA A 284 -3.14 -55.45 -40.51
CA ALA A 284 -4.29 -55.69 -39.64
C ALA A 284 -5.27 -56.61 -40.39
N GLN A 285 -5.57 -57.77 -39.79
CA GLN A 285 -6.60 -58.70 -40.23
C GLN A 285 -7.98 -58.19 -39.89
#